data_AF-A0A098BL20-F1
#
_entry.id   AF-A0A098BL20-F1
#
_cell.length_a   1.000
_cell.length_b   1.000
_cell.length_c   1.000
_cell.angle_alpha   90.00
_cell.angle_beta   90.00
_cell.angle_gamma   90.00
#
_symmetry.space_group_name_H-M   'P 1'
#
loop_
_entity.id
_entity.type
_entity.pdbx_description
1 polymer ?
#
loop_
_entity_poly.entity_id
_entity_poly.type
_entity_poly.pdbx_seq_one_letter_code
_entity_poly.pdbx_strand_id
1 'polypeptide(L)'
;MTTTTTAWWQYIEEGLERNGLNQSHLADTIGLNRGGMSQWRNGGVAPRDKQIIRAVAEALGTSVLEALVAAGYLTQDEWEAERNATPIEERTDEELLQELLRRAQKRKPTPQPEPVKKPARSTVATRKTTKTTRTQSKRSKS
;
A
#
# COMPACT_ATOMS: atom_id res chain seq x y z
N MET A 1 -29.14 -1.15 -27.59
CA MET A 1 -27.93 -0.39 -27.25
C MET A 1 -27.61 -0.71 -25.80
N THR A 2 -26.53 -1.42 -25.52
CA THR A 2 -26.10 -1.71 -24.13
C THR A 2 -25.39 -0.47 -23.60
N THR A 3 -26.09 0.36 -22.83
CA THR A 3 -25.47 1.48 -22.12
C THR A 3 -24.49 0.91 -21.09
N THR A 4 -23.20 1.19 -21.25
CA THR A 4 -22.18 0.83 -20.26
C THR A 4 -22.39 1.66 -19.01
N THR A 5 -22.99 1.05 -17.99
CA THR A 5 -23.22 1.66 -16.68
C THR A 5 -21.89 1.81 -15.93
N THR A 6 -21.65 2.98 -15.32
CA THR A 6 -20.46 3.20 -14.49
C THR A 6 -20.59 2.51 -13.13
N ALA A 7 -19.47 2.12 -12.52
CA ALA A 7 -19.45 1.53 -11.17
C ALA A 7 -20.16 2.41 -10.13
N TRP A 8 -20.02 3.73 -10.27
CA TRP A 8 -20.73 4.70 -9.44
C TRP A 8 -22.25 4.62 -9.57
N TRP A 9 -22.78 4.53 -10.79
CA TRP A 9 -24.22 4.38 -10.98
C TRP A 9 -24.73 3.03 -10.51
N GLN A 10 -23.98 1.95 -10.78
CA GLN A 10 -24.30 0.61 -10.28
C GLN A 10 -24.46 0.60 -8.76
N TYR A 11 -23.49 1.18 -8.02
CA TYR A 11 -23.56 1.31 -6.57
C TYR A 11 -24.81 2.06 -6.10
N ILE A 12 -25.17 3.16 -6.76
CA ILE A 12 -26.39 3.91 -6.42
C ILE A 12 -27.65 3.08 -6.72
N GLU A 13 -27.73 2.46 -7.89
CA GLU A 13 -28.87 1.67 -8.34
C GLU A 13 -29.14 0.48 -7.40
N GLU A 14 -28.10 -0.27 -7.06
CA GLU A 14 -28.18 -1.36 -6.09
C GLU A 14 -28.57 -0.87 -4.69
N GLY A 15 -28.06 0.29 -4.27
CA GLY A 15 -28.43 0.92 -3.00
C GLY A 15 -29.90 1.35 -2.97
N LEU A 16 -30.41 1.91 -4.07
CA LEU A 16 -31.81 2.31 -4.20
C LEU A 16 -32.73 1.09 -4.17
N GLU A 17 -32.41 0.05 -4.94
CA GLU A 17 -33.19 -1.19 -4.99
C GLU A 17 -33.26 -1.87 -3.63
N ARG A 18 -32.12 -1.99 -2.94
CA ARG A 18 -32.01 -2.61 -1.61
C ARG A 18 -32.88 -1.92 -0.56
N ASN A 19 -33.02 -0.60 -0.66
CA ASN A 19 -33.77 0.21 0.30
C ASN A 19 -35.20 0.53 -0.17
N GLY A 20 -35.61 0.08 -1.36
CA GLY A 20 -36.90 0.45 -1.96
C GLY A 20 -37.05 1.96 -2.20
N LEU A 21 -35.94 2.67 -2.39
CA LEU A 21 -35.89 4.11 -2.62
C LEU A 21 -35.93 4.43 -4.11
N ASN A 22 -36.35 5.66 -4.44
CA ASN A 22 -36.28 6.16 -5.80
C ASN A 22 -35.23 7.27 -5.94
N GLN A 23 -34.81 7.53 -7.17
CA GLN A 23 -33.78 8.53 -7.49
C GLN A 23 -34.14 9.95 -7.04
N SER A 24 -35.43 10.31 -7.07
CA SER A 24 -35.88 11.65 -6.67
C SER A 24 -35.71 11.83 -5.16
N HIS A 25 -36.08 10.82 -4.38
CA HIS A 25 -35.88 10.82 -2.94
C HIS A 25 -34.40 10.95 -2.58
N LEU A 26 -33.51 10.20 -3.24
CA LEU A 26 -32.08 10.33 -3.00
C LEU A 26 -31.56 11.74 -3.34
N ALA A 27 -31.96 12.28 -4.50
CA ALA A 27 -31.56 13.62 -4.93
C ALA A 27 -32.02 14.71 -3.94
N ASP A 28 -33.27 14.62 -3.47
CA ASP A 28 -33.83 15.53 -2.47
C ASP A 28 -33.07 15.44 -1.14
N THR A 29 -32.78 14.21 -0.68
CA THR A 29 -32.06 13.97 0.58
C THR A 29 -30.63 14.54 0.57
N ILE A 30 -29.92 14.43 -0.55
CA ILE A 30 -28.54 14.94 -0.66
C ILE A 30 -28.46 16.38 -1.21
N GLY A 31 -29.60 17.02 -1.48
CA GLY A 31 -29.67 18.38 -2.02
C GLY A 31 -29.14 18.53 -3.45
N LEU A 32 -29.20 17.48 -4.27
CA LEU A 32 -28.73 17.49 -5.65
C LEU A 32 -29.84 17.85 -6.63
N ASN A 33 -29.53 18.65 -7.66
CA ASN A 33 -30.48 18.91 -8.73
C ASN A 33 -30.66 17.67 -9.65
N ARG A 34 -31.78 17.63 -10.40
CA ARG A 34 -32.07 16.51 -11.33
C ARG A 34 -31.00 16.31 -12.41
N GLY A 35 -30.29 17.38 -12.79
CA GLY A 35 -29.23 17.33 -13.80
C GLY A 35 -28.06 16.47 -13.35
N GLY A 36 -27.62 16.62 -12.09
CA GLY A 36 -26.54 15.82 -11.52
C GLY A 36 -26.88 14.34 -11.45
N MET A 37 -28.10 14.00 -11.01
CA MET A 37 -28.53 12.61 -10.92
C MET A 37 -28.62 11.94 -12.30
N SER A 38 -29.21 12.64 -13.29
CA SER A 38 -29.28 12.13 -14.66
C SER A 38 -27.90 11.99 -15.30
N GLN A 39 -26.95 12.87 -14.97
CA GLN A 39 -25.60 12.79 -15.47
C GLN A 39 -24.92 11.49 -15.01
N TRP A 40 -25.02 11.13 -13.73
CA TRP A 40 -24.43 9.89 -13.21
C TRP A 40 -25.07 8.65 -13.85
N ARG A 41 -26.40 8.65 -14.02
CA ARG A 41 -27.12 7.56 -14.70
C ARG A 41 -26.69 7.34 -16.14
N ASN A 42 -26.41 8.41 -16.87
CA ASN A 42 -26.03 8.36 -18.28
C ASN A 42 -24.53 8.08 -18.49
N GLY A 43 -23.85 7.49 -17.49
CA GLY A 43 -22.43 7.14 -17.56
C GLY A 43 -21.49 8.29 -17.17
N GLY A 44 -22.00 9.33 -16.51
CA GLY A 44 -21.20 10.39 -15.95
C GLY A 44 -20.27 9.89 -14.85
N VAL A 45 -19.18 10.64 -14.65
CA VAL A 45 -18.21 10.37 -13.59
C VAL A 45 -18.82 10.71 -12.23
N ALA A 46 -18.41 9.98 -11.20
CA ALA A 46 -18.72 10.28 -9.81
C ALA A 46 -18.41 11.75 -9.44
N PRO A 47 -19.13 12.34 -8.47
CA PRO A 47 -18.89 13.72 -8.05
C PRO A 47 -17.46 13.89 -7.50
N ARG A 48 -16.85 15.03 -7.80
CA ARG A 48 -15.53 15.37 -7.25
C ARG A 48 -15.56 15.76 -5.78
N ASP A 49 -16.71 16.25 -5.33
CA ASP A 49 -16.93 16.63 -3.95
C ASP A 49 -17.20 15.37 -3.10
N LYS A 50 -16.26 15.08 -2.20
CA LYS A 50 -16.32 13.92 -1.30
C LYS A 50 -17.46 14.03 -0.28
N GLN A 51 -17.96 15.24 -0.01
CA GLN A 51 -19.13 15.41 0.87
C GLN A 51 -20.39 14.87 0.21
N ILE A 52 -20.53 15.01 -1.11
CA ILE A 52 -21.65 14.42 -1.85
C ILE A 52 -21.57 12.89 -1.82
N ILE A 53 -20.37 12.32 -2.01
CA ILE A 53 -20.16 10.86 -1.93
C ILE A 53 -20.57 10.34 -0.55
N ARG A 54 -20.13 11.02 0.52
CA ARG A 54 -20.52 10.69 1.90
C ARG A 54 -22.03 10.78 2.10
N ALA A 55 -22.66 11.87 1.65
CA ALA A 55 -24.10 12.07 1.79
C ALA A 55 -24.90 10.98 1.05
N VAL A 56 -24.44 10.54 -0.12
CA VAL A 56 -25.04 9.39 -0.84
C VAL A 56 -24.91 8.12 -0.02
N ALA A 57 -23.72 7.82 0.53
CA ALA A 57 -23.50 6.63 1.34
C ALA A 57 -24.41 6.60 2.57
N GLU A 58 -24.51 7.73 3.28
CA GLU A 58 -25.37 7.92 4.45
C GLU A 58 -26.85 7.77 4.09
N ALA A 59 -27.30 8.40 3.00
CA ALA A 59 -28.70 8.29 2.52
C ALA A 59 -29.09 6.87 2.11
N LEU A 60 -28.13 6.08 1.60
CA LEU A 60 -28.33 4.69 1.23
C LEU A 60 -28.07 3.70 2.39
N GLY A 61 -27.62 4.19 3.55
CA GLY A 61 -27.29 3.35 4.70
C GLY A 61 -26.11 2.40 4.47
N THR A 62 -25.14 2.81 3.65
CA THR A 62 -23.97 2.00 3.27
C THR A 62 -22.67 2.60 3.80
N SER A 63 -21.57 1.84 3.70
CA SER A 63 -20.26 2.33 4.13
C SER A 63 -19.75 3.44 3.22
N VAL A 64 -19.24 4.52 3.81
CA VAL A 64 -18.57 5.61 3.05
C VAL A 64 -17.37 5.06 2.26
N LEU A 65 -16.68 4.03 2.78
CA LEU A 65 -15.54 3.42 2.06
C LEU A 65 -16.00 2.71 0.78
N GLU A 66 -17.12 2.00 0.83
CA GLU A 66 -17.73 1.35 -0.34
C GLU A 66 -18.11 2.38 -1.41
N ALA A 67 -18.70 3.50 -0.99
CA ALA A 67 -19.03 4.61 -1.88
C ALA A 67 -17.78 5.23 -2.52
N LEU A 68 -16.67 5.35 -1.78
CA LEU A 68 -15.40 5.84 -2.29
C LEU A 68 -14.76 4.87 -3.29
N VAL A 69 -14.91 3.55 -3.10
CA VAL A 69 -14.49 2.54 -4.09
C VAL A 69 -15.30 2.69 -5.37
N ALA A 70 -16.63 2.74 -5.27
CA ALA A 70 -17.51 2.91 -6.42
C ALA A 70 -17.25 4.22 -7.19
N ALA A 71 -16.89 5.28 -6.46
CA ALA A 71 -16.50 6.57 -7.04
C ALA A 71 -15.07 6.59 -7.62
N GLY A 72 -14.29 5.53 -7.44
CA GLY A 72 -12.92 5.40 -7.95
C GLY A 72 -11.85 6.14 -7.14
N TYR A 73 -12.17 6.58 -5.93
CA TYR A 73 -11.22 7.23 -5.01
C TYR A 73 -10.42 6.24 -4.16
N LEU A 74 -10.92 5.01 -4.05
CA LEU A 74 -10.27 3.91 -3.33
C LEU A 74 -10.30 2.68 -4.23
N THR A 75 -9.28 1.84 -4.17
CA THR A 75 -9.30 0.55 -4.87
C THR A 75 -9.97 -0.51 -3.99
N GLN A 76 -10.49 -1.56 -4.64
CA GLN A 76 -11.05 -2.72 -3.93
C GLN A 76 -10.03 -3.35 -2.97
N ASP A 77 -8.78 -3.49 -3.41
CA ASP A 77 -7.68 -4.04 -2.60
C ASP A 77 -7.39 -3.21 -1.34
N GLU A 78 -7.42 -1.87 -1.45
CA GLU A 78 -7.22 -0.97 -0.30
C GLU A 78 -8.38 -1.07 0.68
N TRP A 79 -9.62 -1.17 0.18
CA TRP A 79 -10.79 -1.35 1.03
C TRP A 79 -10.79 -2.70 1.75
N GLU A 80 -10.43 -3.79 1.06
CA GLU A 80 -10.33 -5.12 1.64
C GLU A 80 -9.21 -5.21 2.68
N ALA A 81 -8.09 -4.53 2.45
CA ALA A 81 -7.01 -4.46 3.43
C ALA A 81 -7.45 -3.78 4.74
N GLU A 82 -8.22 -2.70 4.65
CA GLU A 82 -8.77 -1.99 5.82
C GLU A 82 -9.88 -2.80 6.50
N ARG A 83 -10.81 -3.37 5.73
CA ARG A 83 -11.92 -4.17 6.27
C ARG A 83 -11.45 -5.42 7.01
N ASN A 84 -10.37 -6.04 6.53
CA ASN A 84 -9.77 -7.23 7.13
C ASN A 84 -8.67 -6.89 8.15
N ALA A 85 -8.52 -5.62 8.53
CA ALA A 85 -7.63 -5.23 9.60
C ALA A 85 -8.25 -5.60 10.96
N THR A 86 -8.25 -6.90 11.29
CA THR A 86 -8.40 -7.34 12.69
C THR A 86 -7.29 -6.66 13.50
N PRO A 87 -7.59 -6.03 14.65
CA PRO A 87 -6.60 -5.49 15.57
C PRO A 87 -5.50 -6.52 15.82
N ILE A 88 -4.24 -6.10 15.86
CA ILE A 88 -3.10 -7.02 16.02
C ILE A 88 -3.26 -7.85 17.30
N GLU A 89 -3.84 -7.25 18.33
CA GLU A 89 -4.09 -7.80 19.66
C GLU A 89 -5.13 -8.93 19.65
N GLU A 90 -6.00 -8.99 18.64
CA GLU A 90 -7.04 -10.01 18.50
C GLU A 90 -6.61 -11.14 17.55
N ARG A 91 -5.42 -11.05 16.97
CA ARG A 91 -4.87 -12.10 16.10
C ARG A 91 -4.12 -13.15 16.90
N THR A 92 -4.25 -14.39 16.48
CA THR A 92 -3.44 -15.48 16.99
C THR A 92 -2.00 -15.38 16.49
N ASP A 93 -1.06 -15.95 17.24
CA ASP A 93 0.36 -16.01 16.83
C ASP A 93 0.55 -16.67 15.46
N GLU A 94 -0.27 -17.68 15.14
CA GLU A 94 -0.25 -18.37 13.85
C GLU A 94 -0.65 -17.44 12.70
N GLU A 95 -1.72 -16.66 12.86
CA GLU A 95 -2.16 -15.69 11.85
C GLU A 95 -1.12 -14.58 11.63
N LEU A 96 -0.44 -14.16 12.69
CA LEU A 96 0.65 -13.19 12.61
C LEU A 96 1.87 -13.76 11.88
N LEU A 97 2.25 -15.01 12.17
CA LEU A 97 3.34 -15.70 11.47
C LEU A 97 3.03 -15.87 9.98
N GLN A 98 1.80 -16.26 9.63
CA GLN A 98 1.37 -16.39 8.24
C GLN A 98 1.42 -15.05 7.49
N GLU A 99 0.98 -13.96 8.11
CA GLU A 99 1.06 -12.63 7.50
C GLU A 99 2.52 -12.17 7.33
N LEU A 100 3.40 -12.44 8.29
CA LEU A 100 4.84 -12.15 8.15
C LEU A 100 5.48 -12.93 7.00
N LEU A 101 5.16 -14.22 6.86
CA LEU A 101 5.63 -15.06 5.75
C LEU A 101 5.09 -14.57 4.40
N ARG A 102 3.81 -14.17 4.32
CA ARG A 102 3.23 -13.58 3.11
C ARG A 102 3.94 -12.28 2.73
N ARG A 103 4.24 -11.41 3.69
CA ARG A 103 5.00 -10.15 3.47
C ARG A 103 6.42 -10.42 2.98
N ALA A 104 7.10 -11.42 3.53
CA ALA A 104 8.43 -11.80 3.09
C ALA A 104 8.46 -12.24 1.63
N GLN A 105 7.42 -12.96 1.17
CA GLN A 105 7.29 -13.42 -0.22
C GLN A 105 6.88 -12.31 -1.19
N LYS A 106 6.01 -11.38 -0.75
CA LYS A 106 5.51 -10.27 -1.60
C LYS A 106 6.55 -9.16 -1.79
N ARG A 107 7.49 -9.00 -0.86
CA ARG A 107 8.66 -8.13 -1.07
C ARG A 107 9.54 -8.75 -2.16
N LYS A 108 9.61 -8.12 -3.35
CA LYS A 108 10.73 -8.40 -4.27
C LYS A 108 12.03 -8.20 -3.49
N PRO A 109 13.03 -9.08 -3.62
CA PRO A 109 14.27 -8.90 -2.89
C PRO A 109 14.88 -7.57 -3.31
N THR A 110 14.86 -6.58 -2.41
CA THR A 110 15.84 -5.51 -2.46
C THR A 110 17.18 -6.21 -2.37
N PRO A 111 18.12 -5.99 -3.32
CA PRO A 111 19.43 -6.59 -3.20
C PRO A 111 19.99 -6.19 -1.84
N GLN A 112 20.29 -7.20 -1.02
CA GLN A 112 21.04 -7.03 0.22
C GLN A 112 22.22 -6.10 -0.08
N PRO A 113 22.53 -5.09 0.74
CA PRO A 113 23.74 -4.31 0.52
C PRO A 113 24.90 -5.29 0.40
N GLU A 114 25.58 -5.27 -0.75
CA GLU A 114 26.66 -6.21 -1.03
C GLU A 114 27.61 -6.25 0.17
N PRO A 115 28.12 -7.43 0.55
CA PRO A 115 29.08 -7.52 1.62
C PRO A 115 30.24 -6.58 1.29
N VAL A 116 30.42 -5.53 2.09
CA VAL A 116 31.51 -4.58 1.97
C VAL A 116 32.79 -5.40 1.92
N LYS A 117 33.41 -5.48 0.73
CA LYS A 117 34.69 -6.16 0.54
C LYS A 117 35.70 -5.48 1.45
N LYS A 118 36.04 -6.11 2.57
CA LYS A 118 37.17 -5.68 3.41
C LYS A 118 38.39 -5.57 2.49
N PRO A 119 39.11 -4.43 2.45
CA PRO A 119 40.26 -4.30 1.58
C PRO A 119 41.26 -5.40 1.92
N ALA A 120 41.72 -6.09 0.88
CA ALA A 120 42.66 -7.19 0.98
C ALA A 120 43.88 -6.75 1.80
N ARG A 121 44.14 -7.52 2.87
CA ARG A 121 45.33 -7.39 3.71
C ARG A 121 46.56 -7.44 2.79
N SER A 122 47.27 -6.32 2.67
CA SER A 122 48.54 -6.25 1.95
C SER A 122 49.44 -7.38 2.41
N THR A 123 49.72 -8.32 1.52
CA THR A 123 50.75 -9.33 1.71
C THR A 123 52.09 -8.61 1.62
N VAL A 124 52.59 -8.16 2.77
CA VAL A 124 53.99 -7.76 2.93
C VAL A 124 54.85 -8.92 2.44
N ALA A 125 55.57 -8.68 1.35
CA ALA A 125 56.47 -9.65 0.74
C ALA A 125 57.55 -10.08 1.74
N THR A 126 57.48 -11.33 2.20
CA THR A 126 58.59 -11.98 2.90
C THR A 126 59.71 -12.27 1.91
N ARG A 127 60.65 -11.34 1.73
CA ARG A 127 61.96 -11.65 1.17
C ARG A 127 62.93 -11.93 2.32
N LYS A 128 63.41 -13.18 2.35
CA LYS A 128 64.53 -13.67 3.17
C LYS A 128 65.74 -12.75 2.97
N THR A 129 66.09 -11.94 3.97
CA THR A 129 67.44 -11.36 4.08
C THR A 129 68.27 -12.25 4.98
N THR A 130 69.33 -12.76 4.38
CA THR A 130 70.39 -13.55 4.98
C THR A 130 71.01 -12.87 6.19
N LYS A 131 71.25 -13.68 7.22
CA LYS A 131 72.01 -13.35 8.42
C LYS A 131 73.49 -13.29 8.03
N THR A 132 74.04 -12.09 7.85
CA THR A 132 75.48 -11.85 8.01
C THR A 132 75.69 -10.96 9.23
N THR A 133 76.06 -11.63 10.30
CA THR A 133 76.51 -11.11 11.58
C THR A 133 77.66 -10.12 11.38
N ARG A 134 77.51 -8.89 11.89
CA ARG A 134 78.68 -8.10 12.31
C ARG A 134 78.41 -7.44 13.65
N THR A 135 78.68 -8.20 14.69
CA THR A 135 78.84 -7.75 16.07
C THR A 135 79.91 -6.67 16.11
N GLN A 136 79.53 -5.46 16.50
CA GLN A 136 80.47 -4.42 16.91
C GLN A 136 80.64 -4.57 18.42
N SER A 137 81.76 -5.15 18.85
CA SER A 137 82.23 -5.02 20.23
C SER A 137 83.54 -4.25 20.20
N LYS A 138 83.51 -3.10 20.88
CA LYS A 138 84.67 -2.26 21.19
C LYS A 138 85.64 -3.04 22.09
N ARG A 139 86.91 -3.18 21.69
CA ARG A 139 88.05 -3.12 22.63
C ARG A 139 89.39 -3.05 21.90
N SER A 140 90.08 -1.92 22.06
CA SER A 140 91.52 -1.78 22.31
C SER A 140 91.72 -0.30 22.61
N LYS A 141 91.91 0.05 23.88
CA LYS A 141 93.22 0.28 24.52
C LYS A 141 93.93 1.52 23.94
N SER A 142 94.28 2.41 24.87
CA SER A 142 95.39 3.36 24.80
C SER A 142 96.66 2.74 24.23
#